data_AF-A0A838CXD1-F1
#
_entry.id   AF-A0A838CXD1-F1
#
_cell.length_a   1.000
_cell.length_b   1.000
_cell.length_c   1.000
_cell.angle_alpha   90.00
_cell.angle_beta   90.00
_cell.angle_gamma   90.00
#
_symmetry.space_group_name_H-M   'P 1'
#
loop_
_entity.id
_entity.type
_entity.pdbx_description
1 polymer ?
#
loop_
_entity_poly.entity_id
_entity_poly.type
_entity_poly.pdbx_seq_one_letter_code
_entity_poly.pdbx_strand_id
1 'polypeptide(L)'
;MFNRKKQLLQWEDIRKKGKWRFFLVYGVLLMMPIYLGVNLLYNAVTGTEERLRVEIINAIIFGIIYSGLMWWLMERRYQKQKTERH
;
A
#
# COMPACT_ATOMS: atom_id res chain seq x y z
N MET A 1 13.64 8.10 -16.43
CA MET A 1 14.24 6.75 -16.22
C MET A 1 14.17 6.39 -14.75
N PHE A 2 13.36 5.41 -14.35
CA PHE A 2 13.40 4.89 -12.98
C PHE A 2 14.69 4.09 -12.78
N ASN A 3 15.54 4.53 -11.84
CA ASN A 3 16.80 3.86 -11.55
C ASN A 3 16.51 2.57 -10.76
N ARG A 4 16.34 1.44 -11.46
CA ARG A 4 15.97 0.13 -10.89
C ARG A 4 16.90 -0.33 -9.76
N LYS A 5 18.19 0.03 -9.83
CA LYS A 5 19.17 -0.25 -8.76
C LYS A 5 18.82 0.45 -7.45
N LYS A 6 18.36 1.70 -7.53
CA LYS A 6 17.94 2.48 -6.34
C LYS A 6 16.66 1.92 -5.72
N GLN A 7 15.71 1.47 -6.55
CA GLN A 7 14.48 0.84 -6.08
C GLN A 7 14.75 -0.50 -5.37
N LEU A 8 15.69 -1.29 -5.86
CA LEU A 8 16.11 -2.54 -5.20
C LEU A 8 16.68 -2.29 -3.81
N LEU A 9 17.63 -1.35 -3.68
CA LEU A 9 18.24 -1.00 -2.40
C LEU A 9 17.19 -0.48 -1.41
N GLN A 10 16.29 0.38 -1.88
CA GLN A 10 15.17 0.87 -1.06
C GLN A 10 14.24 -0.26 -0.62
N TRP A 11 13.90 -1.20 -1.51
CA TRP A 11 13.08 -2.34 -1.16
C TRP A 11 13.77 -3.26 -0.15
N GLU A 12 15.07 -3.49 -0.31
CA GLU A 12 15.87 -4.32 0.60
C GLU A 12 15.90 -3.71 2.01
N ASP A 13 16.07 -2.39 2.13
CA ASP A 13 15.99 -1.68 3.41
C ASP A 13 14.59 -1.73 4.03
N ILE A 14 13.54 -1.59 3.22
CA ILE A 14 12.14 -1.72 3.68
C ILE A 14 11.86 -3.14 4.16
N ARG A 15 12.36 -4.15 3.43
CA ARG A 15 12.17 -5.56 3.76
C ARG A 15 12.86 -5.93 5.07
N LYS A 16 14.08 -5.43 5.31
CA LYS A 16 14.82 -5.63 6.57
C LYS A 16 14.05 -5.11 7.79
N LYS A 17 13.23 -4.07 7.63
CA LYS A 17 12.38 -3.52 8.69
C LYS A 17 11.15 -4.39 9.03
N GLY A 18 10.89 -5.44 8.25
CA GLY A 18 9.88 -6.45 8.52
C GLY A 18 8.53 -6.20 7.84
N LYS A 19 7.85 -7.30 7.51
CA LYS A 19 6.55 -7.32 6.81
C LYS A 19 5.47 -6.54 7.57
N TRP A 20 5.35 -6.73 8.89
CA TRP A 20 4.32 -6.04 9.68
C TRP A 20 4.46 -4.52 9.69
N ARG A 21 5.69 -4.02 9.75
CA ARG A 21 5.94 -2.57 9.69
C ARG A 21 5.56 -2.00 8.32
N PHE A 22 5.76 -2.77 7.24
CA PHE A 22 5.29 -2.38 5.92
C PHE A 22 3.77 -2.27 5.84
N PHE A 23 3.05 -3.28 6.35
CA PHE A 23 1.59 -3.30 6.36
C PHE A 23 0.99 -2.14 7.16
N LEU A 24 1.55 -1.86 8.35
CA LEU A 24 1.07 -0.77 9.19
C LEU A 24 1.34 0.61 8.59
N VAL A 25 2.57 0.86 8.11
CA VAL A 25 2.98 2.19 7.65
C VAL A 25 2.44 2.48 6.25
N TYR A 26 2.65 1.56 5.30
CA TYR A 26 2.31 1.78 3.89
C TYR A 26 0.90 1.31 3.53
N GLY A 27 0.38 0.31 4.23
CA GLY A 27 -1.02 -0.10 4.09
C GLY A 27 -1.93 0.82 4.88
N VAL A 28 -1.97 0.64 6.20
CA VAL A 28 -3.00 1.26 7.04
C VAL A 28 -2.80 2.78 7.16
N LEU A 29 -1.63 3.23 7.61
CA LEU A 29 -1.38 4.66 7.87
C LEU A 29 -1.43 5.53 6.61
N LEU A 30 -0.97 5.01 5.47
CA LEU A 30 -0.94 5.76 4.22
C LEU A 30 -2.24 5.63 3.41
N MET A 31 -2.84 4.45 3.31
CA MET A 31 -4.05 4.28 2.50
C MET A 31 -5.32 4.72 3.21
N MET A 32 -5.40 4.65 4.54
CA MET A 32 -6.60 5.08 5.27
C MET A 32 -6.98 6.54 5.01
N PRO A 33 -6.08 7.54 5.16
CA PRO A 33 -6.43 8.94 4.89
C PRO A 33 -6.73 9.19 3.41
N ILE A 34 -6.06 8.46 2.49
CA ILE A 34 -6.34 8.56 1.05
C ILE A 34 -7.74 8.05 0.75
N TYR A 35 -8.10 6.87 1.26
CA TYR A 35 -9.41 6.27 1.07
C TYR A 35 -10.52 7.17 1.64
N LEU A 36 -10.35 7.67 2.86
CA LEU A 36 -11.30 8.61 3.46
C LEU A 36 -11.42 9.90 2.66
N GLY A 37 -10.32 10.46 2.17
CA GLY A 37 -10.34 11.66 1.33
C GLY A 37 -11.08 11.44 0.02
N VAL A 38 -10.85 10.30 -0.64
CA VAL A 38 -11.55 9.91 -1.87
C VAL A 38 -13.04 9.72 -1.63
N ASN A 39 -13.43 9.05 -0.54
CA ASN A 39 -14.85 8.83 -0.24
C ASN A 39 -15.57 10.10 0.21
N LEU A 40 -14.92 10.98 0.97
CA LEU A 40 -15.48 12.30 1.27
C LEU A 40 -15.72 13.10 -0.01
N LEU A 41 -14.79 13.07 -0.97
CA LEU A 41 -14.96 13.71 -2.28
C LEU A 41 -16.11 13.07 -3.06
N TYR A 42 -16.17 11.74 -3.11
CA TYR A 42 -17.22 10.99 -3.79
C TYR A 42 -18.61 11.31 -3.22
N ASN A 43 -18.75 11.30 -1.89
CA ASN A 43 -19.99 11.65 -1.21
C ASN A 43 -20.39 13.11 -1.44
N ALA A 44 -19.42 14.03 -1.48
CA ALA A 44 -19.68 15.43 -1.82
C ALA A 44 -20.22 15.62 -3.26
N VAL A 45 -19.80 14.77 -4.20
CA VAL A 45 -20.25 14.83 -5.60
C VAL A 45 -21.58 14.11 -5.82
N THR A 46 -21.81 13.00 -5.11
CA THR A 46 -22.96 12.11 -5.35
C THR A 46 -24.13 12.33 -4.39
N GLY A 47 -23.93 13.09 -3.30
CA GLY A 47 -24.95 13.31 -2.27
C GLY A 47 -25.24 12.06 -1.43
N THR A 48 -24.38 11.05 -1.49
CA THR A 48 -24.57 9.78 -0.79
C THR A 48 -24.12 9.92 0.67
N GLU A 49 -25.00 9.58 1.62
CA GLU A 49 -24.63 9.52 3.04
C GLU A 49 -24.19 8.10 3.42
N GLU A 50 -22.89 7.83 3.30
CA GLU A 50 -22.33 6.62 3.88
C GLU A 50 -22.01 6.79 5.37
N ARG A 51 -22.29 5.74 6.16
CA ARG A 51 -21.96 5.74 7.59
C ARG A 51 -20.44 5.67 7.75
N LEU A 52 -19.85 6.69 8.37
CA LEU A 52 -18.42 6.77 8.73
C LEU A 52 -17.83 5.48 9.32
N ARG A 53 -18.62 4.71 10.09
CA ARG A 53 -18.15 3.43 10.67
C ARG A 53 -17.89 2.37 9.60
N VAL A 54 -18.75 2.28 8.57
CA VAL A 54 -18.60 1.33 7.46
C VAL A 54 -17.36 1.72 6.64
N GLU A 55 -17.18 3.02 6.42
CA GLU A 55 -16.04 3.57 5.68
C GLU A 55 -14.70 3.31 6.35
N ILE A 56 -14.62 3.46 7.68
CA ILE A 56 -13.41 3.15 8.43
C ILE A 56 -13.06 1.65 8.34
N ILE A 57 -14.07 0.77 8.44
CA ILE A 57 -13.85 -0.69 8.32
C ILE A 57 -13.36 -1.03 6.90
N ASN A 58 -14.01 -0.49 5.88
CA ASN A 58 -13.61 -0.68 4.48
C ASN A 58 -12.20 -0.15 4.23
N ALA A 59 -11.85 1.03 4.75
CA ALA A 59 -10.52 1.60 4.64
C ALA A 59 -9.43 0.68 5.24
N ILE A 60 -9.69 0.08 6.40
CA ILE A 60 -8.77 -0.85 7.06
C ILE A 60 -8.60 -2.12 6.23
N ILE A 61 -9.71 -2.73 5.79
CA ILE A 61 -9.69 -3.94 4.95
C ILE A 61 -8.92 -3.67 3.66
N PHE A 62 -9.22 -2.55 2.99
CA PHE A 62 -8.56 -2.16 1.75
C PHE A 62 -7.06 -1.90 1.96
N GLY A 63 -6.68 -1.23 3.05
CA GLY A 63 -5.28 -1.01 3.42
C GLY A 63 -4.49 -2.31 3.64
N ILE A 64 -5.12 -3.31 4.27
CA ILE A 64 -4.51 -4.64 4.48
C ILE A 64 -4.35 -5.40 3.16
N ILE A 65 -5.39 -5.44 2.33
CA ILE A 65 -5.35 -6.15 1.04
C ILE A 65 -4.32 -5.49 0.10
N TYR A 66 -4.36 -4.16 0.02
CA TYR A 66 -3.45 -3.38 -0.83
C TYR A 66 -1.99 -3.58 -0.41
N SER A 67 -1.69 -3.48 0.88
CA SER A 67 -0.32 -3.71 1.37
C SER A 67 0.14 -5.16 1.16
N GLY A 68 -0.75 -6.15 1.26
CA GLY A 68 -0.45 -7.52 0.91
C GLY A 68 -0.08 -7.71 -0.55
N LEU A 69 -0.90 -7.18 -1.47
CA LEU A 69 -0.62 -7.22 -2.90
C LEU A 69 0.67 -6.48 -3.25
N MET A 70 0.87 -5.29 -2.67
CA MET A 70 2.06 -4.48 -2.93
C MET A 70 3.33 -5.18 -2.43
N TRP A 71 3.28 -5.79 -1.25
CA TRP A 71 4.39 -6.60 -0.74
C TRP A 71 4.71 -7.76 -1.68
N TRP A 72 3.70 -8.50 -2.11
CA TRP A 72 3.88 -9.63 -3.03
C TRP A 72 4.48 -9.21 -4.38
N LEU A 73 3.99 -8.12 -4.97
CA LEU A 73 4.49 -7.58 -6.23
C LEU A 73 5.96 -7.13 -6.11
N MET A 74 6.29 -6.41 -5.04
CA MET A 74 7.64 -5.91 -4.81
C MET A 74 8.62 -7.06 -4.52
N GLU A 75 8.19 -8.05 -3.75
CA GLU A 75 8.98 -9.25 -3.48
C GLU A 75 9.24 -10.06 -4.76
N ARG A 76 8.20 -10.25 -5.59
CA ARG A 76 8.35 -10.96 -6.87
C ARG A 76 9.30 -10.23 -7.82
N ARG A 77 9.22 -8.90 -7.88
CA ARG A 77 10.14 -8.07 -8.68
C ARG A 77 11.57 -8.13 -8.15
N TYR A 78 11.74 -8.12 -6.82
CA TYR A 78 13.04 -8.25 -6.17
C TYR A 78 13.71 -9.59 -6.50
N GLN A 79 12.99 -10.71 -6.37
CA GLN A 79 13.51 -12.03 -6.70
C GLN A 79 13.93 -12.12 -8.17
N LYS A 80 13.09 -11.64 -9.09
CA LYS A 80 13.41 -11.63 -10.53
C LYS A 80 14.71 -10.87 -10.83
N GLN A 81 14.87 -9.68 -10.26
CA GLN A 81 16.05 -8.86 -10.50
C GLN A 81 17.31 -9.36 -9.78
N LYS A 82 17.16 -10.13 -8.69
CA LYS A 82 18.27 -10.80 -8.02
C LYS A 82 18.79 -11.98 -8.85
N THR A 83 17.89 -12.76 -9.45
CA THR A 83 18.26 -13.86 -10.35
C THR A 83 18.96 -13.37 -11.62
N GLU A 84 18.54 -12.23 -12.20
CA GLU A 84 19.20 -11.63 -13.38
C GLU A 84 20.60 -11.03 -13.10
N ARG A 85 21.04 -10.95 -11.84
CA ARG A 85 22.38 -10.44 -11.46
C ARG A 85 23.40 -11.55 -11.15
N HIS A 86 22.97 -12.80 -11.06
CA HIS A 86 23.83 -13.97 -10.91
C HIS A 86 23.97 -14.68 -12.25
#